data_AF-A0A8H7X545-F1
#
_entry.id   AF-A0A8H7X545-F1
#
_cell.length_a   1.000
_cell.length_b   1.000
_cell.length_c   1.000
_cell.angle_alpha   90.00
_cell.angle_beta   90.00
_cell.angle_gamma   90.00
#
_symmetry.space_group_name_H-M   'P 1'
#
loop_
_entity.id
_entity.type
_entity.pdbx_description
1 polymer ?
#
loop_
_entity_poly.entity_id
_entity_poly.type
_entity_poly.pdbx_seq_one_letter_code
_entity_poly.pdbx_strand_id
1 'polypeptide(L)'
;MAYNDDAVLAKLSALNETQESIVTVAQWVMFHRRHADRTGQLWLQRLKDSGSNKRLNLIYLANEVAQQSKARHLDKTRSNNKRTGGSIFASSASSIPNELLPLVTPQQTISKLVLSTKTSTNAANQDYAKLTDPNTVAPTPPVHAARLNGLLRTLANAEGAVAESIKARKLLIEGLEKILDTNRSVLASEEAQLSEISSRRTEIDNKKRDVEESIMRGFSNSNPATPVGDGSSGAQHSPMTPGQSASVEPDRPEVEALTPPGYPQPPAVEPIPEYDLNQNHHNNHNMHTNGHSNHNLYQQDYTAHSPTGAPGLDLLSSLSTTYARPASSGSAKKRKLNDEFPDLGGDDAMDGLDDEVVGILNQGL
;
A
#
# COMPACT_ATOMS: atom_id res chain seq x y z
N MET A 1 14.79 -19.64 -18.44
CA MET A 1 14.12 -20.03 -19.70
C MET A 1 14.10 -18.82 -20.61
N ALA A 2 14.58 -18.96 -21.85
CA ALA A 2 14.63 -17.85 -22.80
C ALA A 2 13.22 -17.38 -23.20
N TYR A 3 13.10 -16.12 -23.58
CA TYR A 3 11.86 -15.57 -24.10
C TYR A 3 11.68 -15.98 -25.56
N ASN A 4 10.55 -16.60 -25.88
CA ASN A 4 10.05 -16.81 -27.24
C ASN A 4 8.52 -16.93 -27.19
N ASP A 5 7.88 -16.80 -28.35
CA ASP A 5 6.41 -16.79 -28.45
C ASP A 5 5.80 -18.13 -27.98
N ASP A 6 6.44 -19.25 -28.29
CA ASP A 6 5.99 -20.59 -27.89
C ASP A 6 6.01 -20.78 -26.36
N ALA A 7 7.02 -20.23 -25.68
CA ALA A 7 7.14 -20.26 -24.23
C ALA A 7 6.02 -19.43 -23.57
N VAL A 8 5.67 -18.28 -24.17
CA VAL A 8 4.53 -17.47 -23.72
C VAL A 8 3.24 -18.26 -23.90
N LEU A 9 2.99 -18.82 -25.08
CA LEU A 9 1.77 -19.60 -25.35
C LEU A 9 1.66 -20.85 -24.48
N ALA A 10 2.77 -21.53 -24.20
CA ALA A 10 2.84 -22.67 -23.29
C ALA A 10 2.49 -22.25 -21.86
N LYS A 11 3.04 -21.13 -21.36
CA LYS A 11 2.73 -20.58 -20.03
C LYS A 11 1.27 -20.16 -19.91
N LEU A 12 0.73 -19.46 -20.92
CA LEU A 12 -0.68 -19.08 -20.95
C LEU A 12 -1.60 -20.29 -21.02
N SER A 13 -1.20 -21.36 -21.71
CA SER A 13 -1.97 -22.60 -21.80
C SER A 13 -1.90 -23.45 -20.53
N ALA A 14 -0.77 -23.47 -19.83
CA ALA A 14 -0.59 -24.13 -18.54
C ALA A 14 -1.18 -23.36 -17.34
N LEU A 15 -1.55 -22.09 -17.53
CA LEU A 15 -2.14 -21.25 -16.47
C LEU A 15 -3.44 -21.84 -15.91
N ASN A 16 -3.49 -22.05 -14.60
CA ASN A 16 -4.69 -22.54 -13.91
C ASN A 16 -5.24 -21.46 -12.94
N GLU A 17 -6.26 -21.81 -12.16
CA GLU A 17 -6.95 -20.88 -11.24
C GLU A 17 -6.22 -20.68 -9.91
N THR A 18 -5.13 -21.41 -9.64
CA THR A 18 -4.41 -21.27 -8.38
C THR A 18 -3.60 -19.98 -8.37
N GLN A 19 -3.56 -19.34 -7.19
CA GLN A 19 -2.78 -18.13 -6.99
C GLN A 19 -1.30 -18.35 -7.31
N GLU A 20 -0.76 -19.52 -6.97
CA GLU A 20 0.63 -19.88 -7.27
C GLU A 20 0.90 -19.87 -8.79
N SER A 21 0.04 -20.50 -9.60
CA SER A 21 0.18 -20.52 -11.06
C SER A 21 0.17 -19.11 -11.64
N ILE A 22 -0.77 -18.29 -11.18
CA ILE A 22 -0.94 -16.90 -11.65
C ILE A 22 0.29 -16.06 -11.27
N VAL A 23 0.73 -16.12 -10.02
CA VAL A 23 1.88 -15.35 -9.52
C VAL A 23 3.17 -15.77 -10.20
N THR A 24 3.42 -17.08 -10.36
CA THR A 24 4.64 -17.57 -11.01
C THR A 24 4.71 -17.15 -12.48
N VAL A 25 3.60 -17.23 -13.22
CA VAL A 25 3.56 -16.76 -14.62
C VAL A 25 3.71 -15.24 -14.68
N ALA A 26 3.05 -14.50 -13.79
CA ALA A 26 3.18 -13.04 -13.71
C ALA A 26 4.63 -12.61 -13.45
N GLN A 27 5.33 -13.26 -12.52
CA GLN A 27 6.74 -13.01 -12.23
C GLN A 27 7.63 -13.25 -13.45
N TRP A 28 7.38 -14.34 -14.20
CA TRP A 28 8.14 -14.64 -15.42
C TRP A 28 7.90 -13.59 -16.53
N VAL A 29 6.66 -13.12 -16.69
CA VAL A 29 6.32 -12.03 -17.62
C VAL A 29 7.01 -10.73 -17.19
N MET A 30 6.98 -10.41 -15.89
CA MET A 30 7.64 -9.23 -15.32
C MET A 30 9.17 -9.27 -15.51
N PHE A 31 9.79 -10.45 -15.43
CA PHE A 31 11.21 -10.62 -15.73
C PHE A 31 11.53 -10.29 -17.20
N HIS A 32 10.64 -10.64 -18.13
CA HIS A 32 10.77 -10.35 -19.56
C HIS A 32 10.02 -9.10 -20.02
N ARG A 33 9.84 -8.09 -19.15
CA ARG A 33 9.12 -6.84 -19.44
C ARG A 33 9.56 -6.09 -20.71
N ARG A 34 10.78 -6.31 -21.21
CA ARG A 34 11.26 -5.73 -22.47
C ARG A 34 10.43 -6.19 -23.68
N HIS A 35 9.74 -7.32 -23.54
CA HIS A 35 8.84 -7.87 -24.55
C HIS A 35 7.37 -7.76 -24.11
N ALA A 36 7.02 -6.77 -23.28
CA ALA A 36 5.66 -6.58 -22.77
C ALA A 36 4.65 -6.42 -23.90
N ASP A 37 4.98 -5.64 -24.93
CA ASP A 37 4.09 -5.41 -26.08
C ASP A 37 3.77 -6.73 -26.82
N ARG A 38 4.81 -7.53 -27.11
CA ARG A 38 4.64 -8.83 -27.76
C ARG A 38 3.85 -9.81 -26.90
N THR A 39 4.14 -9.84 -25.60
CA THR A 39 3.44 -10.69 -24.62
C THR A 39 1.96 -10.30 -24.52
N GLY A 40 1.65 -9.00 -24.54
CA GLY A 40 0.29 -8.48 -24.53
C GLY A 40 -0.51 -8.86 -25.79
N GLN A 41 0.12 -8.84 -26.96
CA GLN A 41 -0.51 -9.29 -28.21
C GLN A 41 -0.87 -10.78 -28.16
N LEU A 42 0.07 -11.63 -27.73
CA LEU A 42 -0.15 -13.08 -27.61
C LEU A 42 -1.20 -13.40 -26.53
N TRP A 43 -1.19 -12.66 -25.42
CA TRP A 43 -2.23 -12.77 -24.38
C TRP A 43 -3.61 -12.41 -24.93
N LEU A 44 -3.73 -11.31 -25.69
CA LEU A 44 -5.00 -10.88 -26.26
C LEU A 44 -5.54 -11.89 -27.28
N GLN A 45 -4.67 -12.43 -28.13
CA GLN A 45 -5.04 -13.49 -29.06
C GLN A 45 -5.54 -14.72 -28.28
N ARG A 46 -4.78 -15.18 -27.28
CA ARG A 46 -5.16 -16.32 -26.46
C ARG A 46 -6.45 -16.09 -25.67
N LEU A 47 -6.71 -14.86 -25.22
CA LEU A 47 -7.93 -14.48 -24.52
C LEU A 47 -9.16 -14.60 -25.42
N LYS A 48 -9.04 -14.19 -26.69
CA LYS A 48 -10.11 -14.32 -27.68
C LYS A 48 -10.40 -15.79 -28.01
N ASP A 49 -9.37 -16.61 -28.08
CA ASP A 49 -9.47 -18.03 -28.45
C ASP A 49 -9.81 -18.96 -27.26
N SER A 50 -10.04 -18.41 -26.06
CA SER A 50 -10.28 -19.18 -24.82
C SER A 50 -11.75 -19.23 -24.41
N GLY A 51 -12.17 -20.35 -23.80
CA GLY A 51 -13.47 -20.46 -23.11
C GLY A 51 -13.54 -19.69 -21.78
N SER A 52 -14.74 -19.53 -21.22
CA SER A 52 -15.03 -18.67 -20.05
C SER A 52 -14.06 -18.84 -18.86
N ASN A 53 -13.88 -20.07 -18.37
CA ASN A 53 -12.99 -20.36 -17.22
C ASN A 53 -11.53 -19.97 -17.50
N LYS A 54 -11.05 -20.25 -18.72
CA LYS A 54 -9.68 -19.93 -19.10
C LYS A 54 -9.47 -18.42 -19.30
N ARG A 55 -10.50 -17.71 -19.80
CA ARG A 55 -10.48 -16.24 -19.93
C ARG A 55 -10.36 -15.56 -18.57
N LEU A 56 -11.07 -16.06 -17.55
CA LEU A 56 -10.99 -15.52 -16.20
C LEU A 56 -9.55 -15.62 -15.64
N ASN A 57 -8.90 -16.78 -15.78
CA ASN A 57 -7.52 -16.96 -15.34
C ASN A 57 -6.56 -16.00 -16.07
N LEU A 58 -6.75 -15.79 -17.38
CA LEU A 58 -5.95 -14.84 -18.16
C LEU A 58 -6.16 -13.39 -17.71
N ILE A 59 -7.38 -13.02 -17.28
CA ILE A 59 -7.67 -11.71 -16.70
C ILE A 59 -6.99 -11.54 -15.34
N TYR A 60 -7.03 -12.57 -14.49
CA TYR A 60 -6.31 -12.54 -13.20
C TYR A 60 -4.81 -12.40 -13.40
N LEU A 61 -4.23 -13.09 -14.38
CA LEU A 61 -2.83 -12.89 -14.75
C LEU A 61 -2.54 -11.44 -15.17
N ALA A 62 -3.37 -10.85 -16.02
CA ALA A 62 -3.18 -9.46 -16.44
C ALA A 62 -3.26 -8.48 -15.26
N ASN A 63 -4.21 -8.71 -14.35
CA ASN A 63 -4.37 -7.92 -13.13
C ASN A 63 -3.12 -8.04 -12.23
N GLU A 64 -2.63 -9.26 -11.99
CA GLU A 64 -1.43 -9.52 -11.19
C GLU A 64 -0.19 -8.82 -11.78
N VAL A 65 0.02 -8.92 -13.09
CA VAL A 65 1.13 -8.24 -13.80
C VAL A 65 0.99 -6.71 -13.69
N ALA A 66 -0.21 -6.16 -13.88
CA ALA A 66 -0.46 -4.73 -13.76
C ALA A 66 -0.19 -4.23 -12.33
N GLN A 67 -0.66 -4.96 -11.31
CA GLN A 67 -0.42 -4.62 -9.90
C GLN A 67 1.06 -4.68 -9.55
N GLN A 68 1.76 -5.76 -9.91
CA GLN A 68 3.19 -5.91 -9.64
C GLN A 68 4.04 -4.87 -10.39
N SER A 69 3.66 -4.49 -11.60
CA SER A 69 4.36 -3.42 -12.34
C SER A 69 4.21 -2.06 -11.67
N LYS A 70 3.02 -1.72 -11.18
CA LYS A 70 2.77 -0.50 -10.40
C LYS A 70 3.52 -0.52 -9.08
N ALA A 71 3.50 -1.63 -8.35
CA ALA A 71 4.24 -1.79 -7.10
C ALA A 71 5.75 -1.58 -7.30
N ARG A 72 6.34 -2.20 -8.34
CA ARG A 72 7.76 -1.97 -8.67
C ARG A 72 8.08 -0.54 -9.07
N HIS A 73 7.15 0.15 -9.75
CA HIS A 73 7.33 1.56 -10.08
C HIS A 73 7.31 2.43 -8.82
N LEU A 74 6.35 2.18 -7.92
CA LEU A 74 6.26 2.82 -6.61
C LEU A 74 7.47 2.51 -5.72
N ASP A 75 7.99 1.29 -5.76
CA ASP A 75 9.22 0.92 -5.04
C ASP A 75 10.44 1.61 -5.65
N LYS A 76 10.49 1.82 -6.97
CA LYS A 76 11.58 2.57 -7.61
C LYS A 76 11.53 4.05 -7.21
N THR A 77 10.35 4.66 -7.16
CA THR A 77 10.19 6.06 -6.74
C THR A 77 10.40 6.22 -5.22
N ARG A 78 9.95 5.26 -4.41
CA ARG A 78 10.23 5.20 -2.96
C ARG A 78 11.67 4.83 -2.62
N SER A 79 12.36 4.04 -3.43
CA SER A 79 13.76 3.62 -3.18
C SER A 79 14.76 4.77 -3.26
N ASN A 80 14.41 5.91 -3.85
CA ASN A 80 15.19 7.14 -3.71
C ASN A 80 15.06 7.78 -2.31
N ASN A 81 14.06 7.37 -1.52
CA ASN A 81 13.87 7.71 -0.11
C ASN A 81 14.13 6.47 0.77
N LYS A 82 15.39 6.35 1.20
CA LYS A 82 15.95 5.26 2.00
C LYS A 82 15.07 4.77 3.18
N ARG A 83 14.67 3.49 3.07
CA ARG A 83 14.68 2.37 4.05
C ARG A 83 14.10 2.57 5.47
N THR A 84 13.01 1.84 5.75
CA THR A 84 12.74 0.96 6.93
C THR A 84 11.52 0.10 6.53
N GLY A 85 11.55 -1.23 6.40
CA GLY A 85 11.80 -2.21 7.44
C GLY A 85 10.48 -2.70 8.06
N GLY A 86 9.67 -3.50 7.35
CA GLY A 86 8.40 -4.02 7.89
C GLY A 86 7.69 -5.07 7.04
N SER A 87 7.72 -6.32 7.53
CA SER A 87 6.85 -7.50 7.30
C SER A 87 6.10 -7.67 5.95
N ILE A 88 6.44 -8.76 5.24
CA ILE A 88 5.94 -9.15 3.92
C ILE A 88 4.74 -10.13 3.93
N PHE A 89 4.10 -10.39 5.08
CA PHE A 89 3.00 -11.37 5.18
C PHE A 89 1.62 -10.79 5.55
N ALA A 90 1.40 -9.48 5.41
CA ALA A 90 0.08 -8.88 5.63
C ALA A 90 -0.61 -8.58 4.29
N SER A 91 -1.57 -9.44 3.93
CA SER A 91 -2.46 -9.30 2.79
C SER A 91 -3.26 -7.99 2.85
N SER A 92 -3.22 -7.21 1.76
CA SER A 92 -4.28 -6.28 1.33
C SER A 92 -4.82 -5.25 2.34
N ALA A 93 -4.01 -4.78 3.30
CA ALA A 93 -4.33 -3.54 4.00
C ALA A 93 -3.66 -2.39 3.24
N SER A 94 -4.47 -1.61 2.53
CA SER A 94 -4.15 -0.25 2.09
C SER A 94 -3.20 0.43 3.08
N SER A 95 -1.93 0.62 2.71
CA SER A 95 -0.93 1.19 3.63
C SER A 95 -1.34 2.64 3.91
N ILE A 96 -2.02 2.86 5.04
CA ILE A 96 -2.40 4.19 5.50
C ILE A 96 -1.08 4.97 5.68
N PRO A 97 -0.90 6.14 5.05
CA PRO A 97 0.26 6.98 5.27
C PRO A 97 0.52 7.21 6.77
N ASN A 98 1.78 7.20 7.19
CA ASN A 98 2.16 7.31 8.60
C ASN A 98 1.60 8.56 9.28
N GLU A 99 1.44 9.66 8.53
CA GLU A 99 0.82 10.90 9.01
C GLU A 99 -0.65 10.74 9.40
N LEU A 100 -1.38 9.83 8.76
CA LEU A 100 -2.80 9.59 9.02
C LEU A 100 -3.04 8.52 10.09
N LEU A 101 -2.00 7.77 10.45
CA LEU A 101 -2.05 6.74 11.50
C LEU A 101 -2.61 7.24 12.85
N PRO A 102 -2.22 8.42 13.38
CA PRO A 102 -2.81 8.95 14.62
C PRO A 102 -4.31 9.26 14.54
N LEU A 103 -4.87 9.43 13.34
CA LEU A 103 -6.31 9.71 13.15
C LEU A 103 -7.17 8.45 13.16
N VAL A 104 -6.58 7.28 12.94
CA VAL A 104 -7.33 6.03 12.79
C VAL A 104 -8.07 5.66 14.07
N THR A 105 -7.40 5.73 15.22
CA THR A 105 -7.98 5.35 16.51
C THR A 105 -9.13 6.27 16.94
N PRO A 106 -8.99 7.62 16.90
CA PRO A 106 -10.11 8.52 17.14
C PRO A 106 -11.29 8.29 16.19
N GLN A 107 -11.03 8.10 14.89
CA GLN A 107 -12.07 7.87 13.89
C GLN A 107 -12.82 6.56 14.14
N GLN A 108 -12.11 5.47 14.44
CA GLN A 108 -12.74 4.19 14.80
C GLN A 108 -13.59 4.29 16.07
N THR A 109 -13.11 5.07 17.06
CA THR A 109 -13.84 5.29 18.31
C THR A 109 -15.13 6.06 18.05
N ILE A 110 -15.10 7.11 17.23
CA ILE A 110 -16.30 7.84 16.81
C ILE A 110 -17.28 6.90 16.11
N SER A 111 -16.82 6.10 15.15
CA SER A 111 -17.67 5.14 14.42
C SER A 111 -18.40 4.16 15.36
N LYS A 112 -17.74 3.70 16.43
CA LYS A 112 -18.36 2.83 17.45
C LYS A 112 -19.38 3.59 18.30
N LEU A 113 -19.08 4.84 18.66
CA LEU A 113 -19.91 5.65 19.55
C LEU A 113 -21.15 6.24 18.86
N VAL A 114 -21.15 6.40 17.52
CA VAL A 114 -22.24 7.08 16.79
C VAL A 114 -23.61 6.48 17.09
N LEU A 115 -23.74 5.16 16.97
CA LEU A 115 -25.04 4.51 17.15
C LEU A 115 -25.48 4.55 18.61
N SER A 116 -24.58 4.26 19.55
CA SER A 116 -24.86 4.30 20.99
C SER A 116 -25.33 5.69 21.44
N THR A 117 -24.60 6.74 21.04
CA THR A 117 -24.95 8.13 21.34
C THR A 117 -26.31 8.48 20.77
N LYS A 118 -26.57 8.13 19.51
CA LYS A 118 -27.86 8.42 18.86
C LYS A 118 -29.01 7.73 19.61
N THR A 119 -28.85 6.46 19.97
CA THR A 119 -29.89 5.69 20.66
C THR A 119 -30.16 6.24 22.06
N SER A 120 -29.11 6.51 22.85
CA SER A 120 -29.28 7.02 24.21
C SER A 120 -29.88 8.43 24.25
N THR A 121 -29.47 9.33 23.35
CA THR A 121 -30.06 10.68 23.24
C THR A 121 -31.53 10.61 22.83
N ASN A 122 -31.90 9.76 21.87
CA ASN A 122 -33.31 9.62 21.48
C ASN A 122 -34.17 9.04 22.60
N ALA A 123 -33.69 8.02 23.32
CA ALA A 123 -34.39 7.47 24.47
C ALA A 123 -34.61 8.53 25.55
N ALA A 124 -33.57 9.31 25.88
CA ALA A 124 -33.67 10.40 26.85
C ALA A 124 -34.67 11.48 26.43
N ASN A 125 -34.63 11.91 25.17
CA ASN A 125 -35.57 12.92 24.64
C ASN A 125 -37.03 12.41 24.66
N GLN A 126 -37.25 11.15 24.28
CA GLN A 126 -38.57 10.54 24.30
C GLN A 126 -39.13 10.43 25.72
N ASP A 127 -38.33 9.94 26.66
CA ASP A 127 -38.76 9.80 28.06
C ASP A 127 -38.98 11.17 28.72
N TYR A 128 -38.15 12.17 28.39
CA TYR A 128 -38.34 13.54 28.86
C TYR A 128 -39.66 14.14 28.36
N ALA A 129 -39.93 14.02 27.05
CA ALA A 129 -41.16 14.53 26.45
C ALA A 129 -42.42 13.91 27.09
N LYS A 130 -42.43 12.59 27.30
CA LYS A 130 -43.55 11.87 27.94
C LYS A 130 -43.84 12.36 29.37
N LEU A 131 -42.82 12.80 30.10
CA LEU A 131 -42.94 13.21 31.51
C LEU A 131 -43.15 14.72 31.69
N THR A 132 -42.95 15.51 30.63
CA THR A 132 -43.02 16.97 30.68
C THR A 132 -44.26 17.51 29.93
N ASP A 133 -45.00 16.67 29.21
CA ASP A 133 -46.22 17.07 28.51
C ASP A 133 -47.35 17.45 29.50
N PRO A 134 -47.81 18.73 29.50
CA PRO A 134 -48.85 19.23 30.40
C PRO A 134 -50.21 18.53 30.25
N ASN A 135 -50.45 17.87 29.11
CA ASN A 135 -51.72 17.22 28.82
C ASN A 135 -51.77 15.76 29.26
N THR A 136 -50.67 15.23 29.82
CA THR A 136 -50.65 13.85 30.33
C THR A 136 -51.36 13.77 31.67
N VAL A 137 -52.30 12.83 31.80
CA VAL A 137 -53.00 12.59 33.07
C VAL A 137 -51.97 12.23 34.14
N ALA A 138 -51.88 13.06 35.18
CA ALA A 138 -50.87 12.93 36.22
C ALA A 138 -50.99 11.56 36.91
N PRO A 139 -49.94 10.71 36.85
CA PRO A 139 -49.96 9.43 37.52
C PRO A 139 -49.96 9.63 39.04
N THR A 140 -50.27 8.57 39.79
CA THR A 140 -50.24 8.64 41.26
C THR A 140 -48.85 9.07 41.76
N PRO A 141 -48.75 9.82 42.87
CA PRO A 141 -47.49 10.38 43.34
C PRO A 141 -46.32 9.38 43.44
N PRO A 142 -46.51 8.12 43.91
CA PRO A 142 -45.44 7.12 43.93
C PRO A 142 -44.96 6.73 42.53
N VAL A 143 -45.89 6.59 41.58
CA VAL A 143 -45.59 6.22 40.19
C VAL A 143 -44.89 7.38 39.47
N HIS A 144 -45.32 8.61 39.73
CA HIS A 144 -44.66 9.81 39.20
C HIS A 144 -43.20 9.89 39.66
N ALA A 145 -42.95 9.73 40.96
CA ALA A 145 -41.60 9.73 41.52
C ALA A 145 -40.73 8.59 40.94
N ALA A 146 -41.27 7.39 40.77
CA ALA A 146 -40.56 6.28 40.13
C ALA A 146 -40.18 6.59 38.68
N ARG A 147 -41.08 7.19 37.89
CA ARG A 147 -40.81 7.58 36.50
C ARG A 147 -39.74 8.68 36.40
N LEU A 148 -39.76 9.67 37.28
CA LEU A 148 -38.73 10.71 37.34
C LEU A 148 -37.34 10.13 37.65
N ASN A 149 -37.25 9.18 38.58
CA ASN A 149 -35.98 8.47 38.85
C ASN A 149 -35.51 7.66 37.63
N GLY A 150 -36.44 7.04 36.90
CA GLY A 150 -36.14 6.39 35.62
C GLY A 150 -35.56 7.36 34.59
N LEU A 151 -36.20 8.53 34.42
CA LEU A 151 -35.75 9.59 33.52
C LEU A 151 -34.35 10.10 33.89
N LEU A 152 -34.06 10.33 35.17
CA LEU A 152 -32.71 10.74 35.62
C LEU A 152 -31.65 9.73 35.19
N ARG A 153 -31.95 8.42 35.27
CA ARG A 153 -31.03 7.37 34.83
C ARG A 153 -30.85 7.38 33.30
N THR A 154 -31.92 7.54 32.54
CA THR A 154 -31.85 7.63 31.08
C THR A 154 -31.06 8.87 30.64
N LEU A 155 -31.28 10.02 31.28
CA LEU A 155 -30.53 11.26 31.04
C LEU A 155 -29.05 11.11 31.35
N ALA A 156 -28.69 10.53 32.50
CA ALA A 156 -27.30 10.30 32.86
C ALA A 156 -26.56 9.40 31.84
N ASN A 157 -27.24 8.37 31.33
CA ASN A 157 -26.69 7.51 30.28
C ASN A 157 -26.48 8.26 28.95
N ALA A 158 -27.44 9.11 28.56
CA ALA A 158 -27.32 9.95 27.37
C ALA A 158 -26.18 10.97 27.52
N GLU A 159 -26.05 11.61 28.67
CA GLU A 159 -24.96 12.55 28.99
C GLU A 159 -23.60 11.87 28.88
N GLY A 160 -23.43 10.68 29.48
CA GLY A 160 -22.19 9.91 29.40
C GLY A 160 -21.81 9.57 27.96
N ALA A 161 -22.76 9.06 27.17
CA ALA A 161 -22.52 8.71 25.76
C ALA A 161 -22.14 9.94 24.91
N VAL A 162 -22.80 11.08 25.13
CA VAL A 162 -22.48 12.34 24.45
C VAL A 162 -21.10 12.85 24.87
N ALA A 163 -20.76 12.79 26.16
CA ALA A 163 -19.45 13.21 26.65
C ALA A 163 -18.29 12.41 26.04
N GLU A 164 -18.44 11.09 25.92
CA GLU A 164 -17.46 10.23 25.26
C GLU A 164 -17.32 10.55 23.76
N SER A 165 -18.45 10.75 23.07
CA SER A 165 -18.46 11.16 21.65
C SER A 165 -17.77 12.51 21.44
N ILE A 166 -18.03 13.49 22.31
CA ILE A 166 -17.37 14.80 22.28
C ILE A 166 -15.86 14.64 22.48
N LYS A 167 -15.43 13.84 23.47
CA LYS A 167 -14.00 13.59 23.74
C LYS A 167 -13.31 12.98 22.52
N ALA A 168 -13.91 11.96 21.90
CA ALA A 168 -13.36 11.32 20.71
C ALA A 168 -13.24 12.28 19.52
N ARG A 169 -14.24 13.15 19.31
CA ARG A 169 -14.22 14.19 18.27
C ARG A 169 -13.16 15.25 18.50
N LYS A 170 -12.96 15.70 19.74
CA LYS A 170 -11.89 16.65 20.08
C LYS A 170 -10.51 16.10 19.74
N LEU A 171 -10.24 14.84 20.09
CA LEU A 171 -8.98 14.17 19.76
C LEU A 171 -8.78 14.02 18.24
N LEU A 172 -9.84 13.74 17.48
CA LEU A 172 -9.76 13.69 16.03
C LEU A 172 -9.40 15.06 15.44
N ILE A 173 -10.04 16.12 15.91
CA ILE A 173 -9.79 17.50 15.47
C ILE A 173 -8.34 17.88 15.76
N GLU A 174 -7.87 17.65 16.99
CA GLU A 174 -6.48 17.94 17.38
C GLU A 174 -5.46 17.23 16.46
N GLY A 175 -5.70 15.94 16.15
CA GLY A 175 -4.86 15.20 15.22
C GLY A 175 -4.86 15.80 13.81
N LEU A 176 -6.03 16.20 13.31
CA LEU A 176 -6.19 16.82 11.99
C LEU A 176 -5.48 18.18 11.91
N GLU A 177 -5.63 19.00 12.94
CA GLU A 177 -4.97 20.32 13.05
C GLU A 177 -3.45 20.16 13.07
N LYS A 178 -2.91 19.19 13.82
CA LYS A 178 -1.48 18.92 13.84
C LYS A 178 -0.92 18.57 12.45
N ILE A 179 -1.65 17.76 11.68
CA ILE A 179 -1.26 17.41 10.31
C ILE A 179 -1.35 18.64 9.41
N LEU A 180 -2.41 19.43 9.54
CA LEU A 180 -2.59 20.67 8.79
C LEU A 180 -1.43 21.65 9.03
N ASP A 181 -1.06 21.87 10.29
CA ASP A 181 0.02 22.80 10.67
C ASP A 181 1.38 22.30 10.18
N THR A 182 1.62 20.99 10.23
CA THR A 182 2.83 20.39 9.66
C THR A 182 2.92 20.67 8.15
N ASN A 183 1.83 20.47 7.41
CA ASN A 183 1.80 20.74 5.97
C ASN A 183 1.95 22.24 5.66
N ARG A 184 1.32 23.12 6.45
CA ARG A 184 1.49 24.58 6.30
C ARG A 184 2.95 25.01 6.49
N SER A 185 3.63 24.45 7.48
CA SER A 185 5.04 24.74 7.76
C SER A 185 5.94 24.29 6.60
N VAL A 186 5.73 23.07 6.10
CA VAL A 186 6.49 22.54 4.94
C VAL A 186 6.23 23.38 3.70
N LEU A 187 4.97 23.72 3.41
CA LEU A 187 4.61 24.57 2.28
C LEU A 187 5.31 25.93 2.34
N ALA A 188 5.30 26.60 3.50
CA ALA A 188 5.99 27.88 3.67
C ALA A 188 7.50 27.77 3.41
N SER A 189 8.13 26.67 3.83
CA SER A 189 9.54 26.40 3.53
C SER A 189 9.78 26.19 2.03
N GLU A 190 8.91 25.45 1.35
CA GLU A 190 9.02 25.19 -0.09
C GLU A 190 8.80 26.47 -0.92
N GLU A 191 7.86 27.33 -0.51
CA GLU A 191 7.64 28.65 -1.11
C GLU A 191 8.86 29.57 -0.94
N ALA A 192 9.49 29.56 0.23
CA ALA A 192 10.72 30.31 0.48
C ALA A 192 11.88 29.80 -0.40
N GLN A 193 12.03 28.48 -0.54
CA GLN A 193 13.02 27.88 -1.43
C GLN A 193 12.78 28.25 -2.89
N LEU A 194 11.51 28.25 -3.33
CA LEU A 194 11.16 28.63 -4.70
C LEU A 194 11.53 30.10 -4.98
N SER A 195 11.21 31.00 -4.05
CA SER A 195 11.58 32.41 -4.13
C SER A 195 13.10 32.59 -4.24
N GLU A 196 13.86 31.87 -3.41
CA GLU A 196 15.32 31.91 -3.44
C GLU A 196 15.89 31.40 -4.78
N ILE A 197 15.41 30.26 -5.29
CA ILE A 197 15.85 29.71 -6.58
C ILE A 197 15.50 30.67 -7.73
N SER A 198 14.34 31.30 -7.70
CA SER A 198 13.94 32.32 -8.69
C SER A 198 14.84 33.55 -8.66
N SER A 199 15.19 34.02 -7.45
CA SER A 199 16.13 35.13 -7.25
C SER A 199 17.51 34.78 -7.83
N ARG A 200 18.06 33.62 -7.46
CA ARG A 200 19.34 33.11 -7.99
C ARG A 200 19.32 32.99 -9.50
N ARG A 201 18.22 32.49 -10.09
CA ARG A 201 18.07 32.40 -11.54
C ARG A 201 18.15 33.77 -12.20
N THR A 202 17.44 34.76 -11.65
CA THR A 202 17.45 36.13 -12.18
C THR A 202 18.85 36.74 -12.10
N GLU A 203 19.57 36.52 -10.99
CA GLU A 203 20.95 36.98 -10.83
C GLU A 203 21.88 36.38 -11.89
N ILE A 204 21.78 35.07 -12.15
CA ILE A 204 22.58 34.41 -13.17
C ILE A 204 22.22 34.85 -14.58
N ASP A 205 20.93 35.03 -14.89
CA ASP A 205 20.48 35.55 -16.19
C ASP A 205 21.01 36.98 -16.44
N ASN A 206 21.07 37.82 -15.41
CA ASN A 206 21.67 39.16 -15.52
C ASN A 206 23.18 39.07 -15.77
N LYS A 207 23.92 38.27 -14.99
CA LYS A 207 25.36 38.05 -15.22
C LYS A 207 25.64 37.52 -16.62
N LYS A 208 24.80 36.63 -17.13
CA LYS A 208 24.90 36.10 -18.49
C LYS A 208 24.77 37.23 -19.53
N ARG A 209 23.79 38.12 -19.37
CA ARG A 209 23.63 39.30 -20.24
C ARG A 209 24.83 40.22 -20.18
N ASP A 210 25.34 40.55 -18.98
CA ASP A 210 26.51 41.43 -18.82
C ASP A 210 27.76 40.86 -19.49
N VAL A 211 27.94 39.53 -19.44
CA VAL A 211 29.02 38.82 -20.14
C VAL A 211 28.81 38.89 -21.65
N GLU A 212 27.60 38.61 -22.15
CA GLU A 212 27.26 38.72 -23.58
C GLU A 212 27.48 40.14 -24.12
N GLU A 213 27.07 41.17 -23.37
CA GLU A 213 27.28 42.57 -23.72
C GLU A 213 28.76 42.96 -23.70
N SER A 214 29.53 42.47 -22.72
CA SER A 214 30.98 42.70 -22.66
C SER A 214 31.71 42.04 -23.83
N ILE A 215 31.26 40.88 -24.28
CA ILE A 215 31.76 40.21 -25.48
C ILE A 215 31.44 41.07 -26.72
N MET A 216 30.19 41.50 -26.90
CA MET A 216 29.80 42.34 -28.05
C MET A 216 30.55 43.68 -28.10
N ARG A 217 30.76 44.31 -26.94
CA ARG A 217 31.58 45.52 -26.82
C ARG A 217 33.05 45.26 -27.16
N GLY A 218 33.60 44.15 -26.68
CA GLY A 218 34.97 43.72 -26.98
C GLY A 218 35.21 43.47 -28.48
N PHE A 219 34.24 42.88 -29.17
CA PHE A 219 34.28 42.67 -30.63
C PHE A 219 34.06 43.96 -31.43
N SER A 220 33.26 44.91 -30.93
CA SER A 220 33.02 46.20 -31.62
C SER A 220 34.21 47.16 -31.54
N ASN A 221 35.09 47.00 -30.55
CA ASN A 221 36.32 47.81 -30.41
C ASN A 221 37.51 47.31 -31.25
N SER A 222 37.41 46.11 -31.86
CA SER A 222 38.37 45.64 -32.87
C SER A 222 37.90 46.06 -34.26
N ASN A 223 38.35 47.22 -34.72
CA ASN A 223 38.18 47.68 -36.10
C ASN A 223 38.97 46.77 -37.06
N PRO A 224 38.36 46.10 -38.06
CA PRO A 224 39.12 45.49 -39.14
C PRO A 224 39.49 46.62 -40.11
N ALA A 225 40.63 47.27 -39.87
CA ALA A 225 41.24 48.09 -40.90
C ALA A 225 41.69 47.15 -42.03
N THR A 226 40.90 47.07 -43.08
CA THR A 226 41.26 46.45 -44.37
C THR A 226 42.49 47.17 -44.96
N PRO A 227 43.63 46.50 -45.18
CA PRO A 227 44.61 46.99 -46.14
C PRO A 227 44.21 46.46 -47.53
N VAL A 228 43.99 47.40 -48.44
CA VAL A 228 43.89 47.17 -49.87
C VAL A 228 45.18 46.50 -50.36
N GLY A 229 45.07 45.34 -51.00
CA GLY A 229 46.19 44.59 -51.56
C GLY A 229 45.79 43.95 -52.88
N ASP A 230 46.01 44.69 -53.96
CA ASP A 230 45.82 44.30 -55.34
C ASP A 230 47.05 43.49 -55.82
N GLY A 231 46.85 42.45 -56.64
CA GLY A 231 47.93 41.87 -57.47
C GLY A 231 48.42 40.43 -57.19
N SER A 232 47.74 39.48 -57.85
CA SER A 232 48.30 38.49 -58.80
C SER A 232 49.29 37.37 -58.37
N SER A 233 48.82 36.15 -58.71
CA SER A 233 49.55 34.98 -59.25
C SER A 233 50.29 34.01 -58.33
N GLY A 234 49.94 32.73 -58.49
CA GLY A 234 50.97 31.68 -58.53
C GLY A 234 50.68 30.41 -57.75
N ALA A 235 50.15 29.42 -58.46
CA ALA A 235 50.49 28.01 -58.40
C ALA A 235 50.44 27.24 -57.06
N GLN A 236 49.61 26.19 -57.12
CA GLN A 236 49.74 24.91 -56.44
C GLN A 236 51.15 24.57 -55.96
N HIS A 237 51.26 24.01 -54.76
CA HIS A 237 51.94 22.73 -54.50
C HIS A 237 51.93 22.45 -52.99
N SER A 238 51.31 21.34 -52.60
CA SER A 238 51.50 20.71 -51.30
C SER A 238 52.98 20.35 -51.09
N PRO A 239 53.52 20.45 -49.86
CA PRO A 239 54.73 19.73 -49.53
C PRO A 239 54.53 18.73 -48.38
N MET A 240 55.02 17.52 -48.63
CA MET A 240 55.38 16.50 -47.65
C MET A 240 56.43 17.06 -46.67
N THR A 241 56.30 16.68 -45.40
CA THR A 241 57.31 16.89 -44.37
C THR A 241 58.23 15.67 -44.29
N PRO A 242 59.55 15.86 -44.24
CA PRO A 242 60.33 15.09 -43.26
C PRO A 242 61.40 15.93 -42.52
N GLY A 243 61.28 15.88 -41.18
CA GLY A 243 62.30 15.96 -40.12
C GLY A 243 63.65 16.65 -40.34
N GLN A 244 64.00 17.58 -39.45
CA GLN A 244 64.85 17.33 -38.26
C GLN A 244 65.29 18.65 -37.60
N SER A 245 65.09 18.72 -36.27
CA SER A 245 66.01 19.26 -35.24
C SER A 245 66.53 20.71 -35.38
N ALA A 246 66.44 21.64 -34.43
CA ALA A 246 66.13 21.62 -33.01
C ALA A 246 66.04 23.08 -32.52
N SER A 247 65.12 23.41 -31.59
CA SER A 247 65.35 24.28 -30.40
C SER A 247 64.04 24.68 -29.70
N VAL A 248 63.73 23.95 -28.62
CA VAL A 248 63.25 24.39 -27.28
C VAL A 248 62.21 25.54 -27.18
N GLU A 249 60.95 25.19 -26.86
CA GLU A 249 60.13 25.93 -25.85
C GLU A 249 59.09 24.97 -25.20
N PRO A 250 58.84 25.01 -23.86
CA PRO A 250 58.15 23.94 -23.12
C PRO A 250 56.61 23.96 -23.20
N ASP A 251 56.08 22.78 -23.53
CA ASP A 251 54.77 22.13 -23.32
C ASP A 251 53.51 22.95 -22.99
N ARG A 252 52.71 23.07 -24.05
CA ARG A 252 51.25 23.21 -24.10
C ARG A 252 50.57 21.98 -23.46
N PRO A 253 49.54 22.13 -22.59
CA PRO A 253 48.81 20.98 -22.05
C PRO A 253 48.05 20.23 -23.15
N GLU A 254 48.16 18.90 -23.13
CA GLU A 254 47.53 17.96 -24.05
C GLU A 254 45.99 18.01 -23.93
N VAL A 255 45.30 18.25 -25.04
CA VAL A 255 43.86 18.02 -25.17
C VAL A 255 43.66 16.55 -25.55
N GLU A 256 43.43 15.71 -24.54
CA GLU A 256 42.94 14.34 -24.78
C GLU A 256 41.54 14.37 -25.40
N ALA A 257 41.39 13.65 -26.51
CA ALA A 257 40.08 13.34 -27.07
C ALA A 257 39.36 12.37 -26.11
N LEU A 258 38.24 12.82 -25.52
CA LEU A 258 37.36 12.00 -24.69
C LEU A 258 36.71 10.88 -25.52
N THR A 259 37.41 9.76 -25.59
CA THR A 259 36.87 8.46 -25.99
C THR A 259 35.89 7.99 -24.89
N PRO A 260 34.73 7.40 -25.22
CA PRO A 260 33.71 7.04 -24.23
C PRO A 260 34.27 6.10 -23.13
N PRO A 261 33.82 6.20 -21.87
CA PRO A 261 34.33 5.34 -20.80
C PRO A 261 34.08 3.85 -21.11
N GLY A 262 35.15 3.06 -21.12
CA GLY A 262 35.08 1.61 -21.18
C GLY A 262 34.38 1.02 -19.96
N TYR A 263 33.53 0.03 -20.20
CA TYR A 263 32.92 -0.81 -19.17
C TYR A 263 33.99 -1.56 -18.36
N PRO A 264 33.81 -1.77 -17.05
CA PRO A 264 34.67 -2.68 -16.29
C PRO A 264 34.55 -4.10 -16.88
N GLN A 265 35.67 -4.63 -17.33
CA GLN A 265 35.79 -6.05 -17.70
C GLN A 265 35.59 -6.91 -16.44
N PRO A 266 34.85 -8.04 -16.53
CA PRO A 266 34.88 -9.06 -15.49
C PRO A 266 36.30 -9.65 -15.38
N PRO A 267 36.76 -10.05 -14.19
CA PRO A 267 38.08 -10.66 -14.03
C PRO A 267 38.20 -11.89 -14.94
N ALA A 268 39.35 -11.99 -15.60
CA ALA A 268 39.74 -13.12 -16.43
C ALA A 268 39.65 -14.42 -15.61
N VAL A 269 38.91 -15.38 -16.16
CA VAL A 269 38.91 -16.76 -15.71
C VAL A 269 40.26 -17.36 -16.11
N GLU A 270 41.16 -17.51 -15.16
CA GLU A 270 42.25 -18.48 -15.31
C GLU A 270 41.69 -19.90 -15.08
N PRO A 271 42.13 -20.89 -15.87
CA PRO A 271 41.56 -22.23 -15.86
C PRO A 271 41.83 -22.94 -14.53
N ILE A 272 40.77 -23.44 -13.92
CA ILE A 272 40.79 -24.21 -12.67
C ILE A 272 41.42 -25.59 -12.96
N PRO A 273 42.51 -26.00 -12.29
CA PRO A 273 42.96 -27.38 -12.29
C PRO A 273 41.96 -28.22 -11.50
N GLU A 274 41.46 -29.31 -12.10
CA GLU A 274 40.71 -30.35 -11.39
C GLU A 274 41.56 -30.86 -10.21
N TYR A 275 41.01 -30.77 -8.99
CA TYR A 275 41.54 -31.53 -7.86
C TYR A 275 40.40 -32.25 -7.13
N ASP A 276 40.56 -33.57 -7.17
CA ASP A 276 39.76 -34.60 -6.56
C ASP A 276 39.76 -34.47 -5.02
N LEU A 277 38.58 -34.55 -4.42
CA LEU A 277 38.40 -34.58 -2.97
C LEU A 277 37.81 -35.93 -2.55
N ASN A 278 38.52 -37.00 -2.93
CA ASN A 278 38.46 -38.31 -2.30
C ASN A 278 39.89 -38.79 -2.00
N GLN A 279 40.39 -38.45 -0.81
CA GLN A 279 41.30 -39.22 0.06
C GLN A 279 42.23 -38.28 0.83
N ASN A 280 42.00 -38.17 2.14
CA ASN A 280 43.13 -38.42 3.02
C ASN A 280 42.67 -39.14 4.28
N HIS A 281 43.12 -40.39 4.33
CA HIS A 281 43.04 -41.33 5.42
C HIS A 281 44.40 -41.32 6.13
N HIS A 282 44.38 -41.60 7.43
CA HIS A 282 45.51 -41.90 8.35
C HIS A 282 46.14 -40.67 9.04
N ASN A 283 46.46 -40.66 10.33
CA ASN A 283 46.37 -41.57 11.50
C ASN A 283 47.11 -40.80 12.63
N ASN A 284 47.02 -40.99 13.95
CA ASN A 284 46.39 -41.96 14.86
C ASN A 284 46.74 -41.50 16.31
N HIS A 285 46.17 -42.22 17.29
CA HIS A 285 46.45 -42.37 18.72
C HIS A 285 45.63 -41.47 19.68
N ASN A 286 44.92 -41.97 20.70
CA ASN A 286 44.87 -43.33 21.28
C ASN A 286 43.67 -43.51 22.25
N MET A 287 43.16 -44.76 22.36
CA MET A 287 42.47 -45.42 23.50
C MET A 287 41.12 -44.85 24.01
N HIS A 288 40.09 -45.59 24.45
CA HIS A 288 39.88 -47.00 24.82
C HIS A 288 38.33 -47.28 24.85
N THR A 289 37.92 -48.44 24.31
CA THR A 289 36.84 -49.39 24.74
C THR A 289 35.41 -48.99 25.13
N ASN A 290 34.44 -49.68 24.48
CA ASN A 290 33.22 -50.40 24.96
C ASN A 290 32.28 -49.70 25.97
N GLY A 291 30.95 -49.70 25.86
CA GLY A 291 29.99 -50.45 25.04
C GLY A 291 28.66 -50.55 25.81
N HIS A 292 27.54 -50.65 25.08
CA HIS A 292 26.21 -51.16 25.48
C HIS A 292 25.42 -50.45 26.61
N SER A 293 24.21 -49.95 26.29
CA SER A 293 22.92 -50.59 26.66
C SER A 293 21.72 -49.63 26.66
N ASN A 294 20.57 -50.21 26.30
CA ASN A 294 19.18 -49.79 26.56
C ASN A 294 18.95 -49.13 27.93
N HIS A 295 17.99 -48.21 28.04
CA HIS A 295 16.62 -48.50 28.50
C HIS A 295 15.79 -47.21 28.72
N ASN A 296 14.48 -47.40 28.56
CA ASN A 296 13.35 -46.54 28.81
C ASN A 296 13.11 -46.24 30.31
N LEU A 297 12.28 -45.20 30.57
CA LEU A 297 11.43 -44.98 31.75
C LEU A 297 12.08 -44.44 33.05
N TYR A 298 11.67 -43.24 33.49
CA TYR A 298 10.84 -43.04 34.70
C TYR A 298 10.36 -41.60 34.87
N GLN A 299 9.28 -41.53 35.63
CA GLN A 299 8.29 -40.52 35.96
C GLN A 299 8.69 -39.74 37.26
N GLN A 300 8.03 -38.59 37.52
CA GLN A 300 7.85 -37.86 38.82
C GLN A 300 9.05 -37.00 39.33
N ASP A 301 8.92 -35.86 40.03
CA ASP A 301 7.78 -35.12 40.64
C ASP A 301 8.22 -33.69 41.12
N TYR A 302 7.25 -32.75 41.17
CA TYR A 302 7.07 -31.48 41.95
C TYR A 302 8.24 -30.46 42.21
N THR A 303 8.12 -29.12 42.40
CA THR A 303 7.08 -28.18 42.92
C THR A 303 7.37 -26.69 42.55
N ALA A 304 6.29 -25.87 42.43
CA ALA A 304 6.10 -24.42 42.74
C ALA A 304 6.86 -23.34 41.91
N HIS A 305 6.27 -22.26 41.38
CA HIS A 305 5.38 -21.24 42.01
C HIS A 305 4.49 -20.50 40.98
N SER A 306 3.26 -20.12 41.38
CA SER A 306 2.33 -19.16 40.71
C SER A 306 2.58 -17.70 41.24
N PRO A 307 1.79 -16.63 40.94
CA PRO A 307 0.59 -16.45 40.09
C PRO A 307 0.60 -15.14 39.23
N THR A 308 -0.16 -14.94 38.15
CA THR A 308 -1.56 -14.46 38.08
C THR A 308 -1.83 -14.03 36.62
N GLY A 309 -2.94 -14.44 36.02
CA GLY A 309 -3.38 -13.99 34.69
C GLY A 309 -4.81 -14.44 34.42
N ALA A 310 -5.74 -13.48 34.35
CA ALA A 310 -7.18 -13.68 34.35
C ALA A 310 -7.73 -14.38 33.07
N PRO A 311 -8.89 -15.05 33.16
CA PRO A 311 -9.48 -15.87 32.09
C PRO A 311 -10.36 -15.03 31.15
N GLY A 312 -10.36 -15.34 29.84
CA GLY A 312 -11.43 -14.84 28.95
C GLY A 312 -11.11 -14.59 27.48
N LEU A 313 -10.09 -15.20 26.88
CA LEU A 313 -9.68 -14.88 25.50
C LEU A 313 -9.92 -15.97 24.45
N ASP A 314 -10.76 -16.98 24.73
CA ASP A 314 -11.02 -18.10 23.80
C ASP A 314 -12.42 -18.10 23.16
N LEU A 315 -13.25 -17.07 23.37
CA LEU A 315 -14.64 -17.02 22.85
C LEU A 315 -14.84 -16.11 21.62
N LEU A 316 -13.80 -15.77 20.87
CA LEU A 316 -13.92 -14.97 19.63
C LEU A 316 -13.35 -15.64 18.38
N SER A 317 -12.83 -16.86 18.48
CA SER A 317 -12.26 -17.61 17.34
C SER A 317 -13.30 -18.40 16.52
N SER A 318 -14.58 -18.41 16.90
CA SER A 318 -15.60 -19.29 16.28
C SER A 318 -16.75 -18.60 15.55
N LEU A 319 -16.74 -17.27 15.36
CA LEU A 319 -17.89 -16.54 14.79
C LEU A 319 -17.65 -15.82 13.46
N SER A 320 -16.54 -16.07 12.76
CA SER A 320 -16.34 -15.49 11.43
C SER A 320 -16.64 -16.50 10.31
N THR A 321 -17.73 -16.21 9.59
CA THR A 321 -18.07 -16.68 8.23
C THR A 321 -18.93 -17.94 8.11
N THR A 322 -20.22 -17.79 7.75
CA THR A 322 -20.77 -18.37 6.51
C THR A 322 -22.17 -17.85 6.15
N TYR A 323 -22.30 -17.27 4.95
CA TYR A 323 -23.58 -17.17 4.21
C TYR A 323 -23.55 -18.19 3.07
N ALA A 324 -24.50 -19.14 3.14
CA ALA A 324 -25.24 -19.88 2.09
C ALA A 324 -24.55 -20.51 0.85
N ARG A 325 -24.58 -21.86 0.76
CA ARG A 325 -25.41 -22.65 -0.21
C ARG A 325 -25.37 -24.18 0.07
N PRO A 326 -26.33 -24.98 -0.45
CA PRO A 326 -26.79 -26.22 0.19
C PRO A 326 -26.17 -27.51 -0.35
N ALA A 327 -26.05 -28.54 0.49
CA ALA A 327 -26.08 -29.96 0.12
C ALA A 327 -26.39 -30.84 1.33
N SER A 328 -27.13 -31.92 1.07
CA SER A 328 -27.65 -32.90 2.02
C SER A 328 -26.58 -33.76 2.70
N SER A 329 -26.74 -34.02 3.99
CA SER A 329 -26.60 -35.36 4.60
C SER A 329 -26.91 -35.29 6.09
N GLY A 330 -27.74 -36.20 6.58
CA GLY A 330 -28.38 -36.11 7.90
C GLY A 330 -27.51 -36.47 9.09
N SER A 331 -28.03 -36.18 10.29
CA SER A 331 -28.17 -37.14 11.39
C SER A 331 -28.87 -36.49 12.58
N ALA A 332 -29.80 -37.25 13.15
CA ALA A 332 -30.79 -36.86 14.12
C ALA A 332 -30.24 -36.55 15.51
N LYS A 333 -30.95 -35.69 16.26
CA LYS A 333 -31.26 -35.89 17.69
C LYS A 333 -32.54 -35.13 18.06
N LYS A 334 -33.61 -35.92 18.17
CA LYS A 334 -34.96 -35.53 18.60
C LYS A 334 -34.91 -34.91 20.00
N ARG A 335 -35.57 -33.77 20.21
CA ARG A 335 -36.08 -33.36 21.52
C ARG A 335 -37.56 -33.03 21.40
N LYS A 336 -38.25 -33.48 22.43
CA LYS A 336 -39.66 -33.87 22.51
C LYS A 336 -40.56 -32.64 22.56
N LEU A 337 -41.58 -32.66 21.73
CA LEU A 337 -42.66 -31.68 21.59
C LEU A 337 -43.60 -31.83 22.80
N ASN A 338 -43.91 -30.73 23.50
CA ASN A 338 -45.06 -30.61 24.39
C ASN A 338 -46.03 -29.62 23.75
N ASP A 339 -47.10 -30.15 23.17
CA ASP A 339 -48.19 -29.41 22.54
C ASP A 339 -49.14 -28.90 23.64
N GLU A 340 -49.25 -27.59 23.79
CA GLU A 340 -50.43 -26.96 24.38
C GLU A 340 -50.64 -25.60 23.71
N PHE A 341 -51.32 -25.63 22.57
CA PHE A 341 -51.81 -24.44 21.85
C PHE A 341 -53.20 -24.08 22.39
N PRO A 342 -53.43 -22.82 22.83
CA PRO A 342 -54.74 -22.22 22.75
C PRO A 342 -54.90 -21.60 21.36
N ASP A 343 -55.78 -22.22 20.59
CA ASP A 343 -56.50 -21.64 19.45
C ASP A 343 -57.27 -20.40 19.91
N LEU A 344 -56.91 -19.21 19.41
CA LEU A 344 -57.77 -18.04 19.40
C LEU A 344 -57.44 -17.13 18.21
N GLY A 345 -58.29 -17.21 17.19
CA GLY A 345 -58.87 -16.02 16.58
C GLY A 345 -58.08 -15.40 15.43
N GLY A 346 -58.53 -15.71 14.22
CA GLY A 346 -58.39 -14.81 13.08
C GLY A 346 -59.25 -13.55 13.26
N ASP A 347 -59.01 -12.62 12.33
CA ASP A 347 -59.45 -11.22 12.26
C ASP A 347 -58.60 -10.20 13.03
N ASP A 348 -58.40 -9.05 12.38
CA ASP A 348 -57.71 -7.83 12.84
C ASP A 348 -56.18 -7.71 12.68
N ALA A 349 -55.67 -8.08 11.51
CA ALA A 349 -54.33 -7.66 11.05
C ALA A 349 -54.37 -6.48 10.05
N MET A 350 -55.43 -5.66 10.04
CA MET A 350 -55.61 -4.54 9.10
C MET A 350 -56.17 -3.25 9.73
N ASP A 351 -56.13 -3.10 11.06
CA ASP A 351 -56.57 -1.86 11.73
C ASP A 351 -55.36 -0.99 12.10
N GLY A 352 -54.91 -0.16 11.14
CA GLY A 352 -53.80 0.77 11.38
C GLY A 352 -53.03 1.27 10.16
N LEU A 353 -53.56 1.13 8.95
CA LEU A 353 -52.98 1.80 7.77
C LEU A 353 -53.74 3.09 7.51
N ASP A 354 -53.01 4.20 7.61
CA ASP A 354 -53.49 5.58 7.52
C ASP A 354 -54.37 5.86 6.28
N ASP A 355 -55.54 6.48 6.52
CA ASP A 355 -56.49 6.96 5.50
C ASP A 355 -55.88 7.98 4.50
N GLU A 356 -54.71 8.53 4.82
CA GLU A 356 -54.00 9.51 3.97
C GLU A 356 -53.23 8.86 2.80
N VAL A 357 -52.94 7.55 2.86
CA VAL A 357 -52.21 6.82 1.79
C VAL A 357 -53.16 6.30 0.71
N VAL A 358 -54.41 6.01 1.05
CA VAL A 358 -55.44 5.53 0.10
C VAL A 358 -55.90 6.64 -0.85
N GLY A 359 -55.87 7.91 -0.42
CA GLY A 359 -56.23 9.06 -1.25
C GLY A 359 -55.23 9.37 -2.38
N ILE A 360 -53.93 9.13 -2.15
CA ILE A 360 -52.87 9.45 -3.12
C ILE A 360 -52.82 8.46 -4.29
N LEU A 361 -53.37 7.25 -4.13
CA LEU A 361 -53.38 6.22 -5.18
C LEU A 361 -54.60 6.29 -6.11
N ASN A 362 -55.58 7.18 -5.86
CA ASN A 362 -56.81 7.28 -6.65
C ASN A 362 -56.91 8.56 -7.52
N GLN A 363 -55.82 9.29 -7.70
CA GLN A 363 -55.75 10.49 -8.54
C GLN A 363 -54.81 10.38 -9.75
N GLY A 364 -54.51 9.15 -10.17
CA GLY A 364 -53.64 8.92 -11.32
C GLY A 364 -53.93 7.60 -12.03
N LEU A 365 -55.16 7.43 -12.53
CA LEU A 365 -55.48 6.56 -13.66
C LEU A 365 -56.78 7.00 -14.33
#